data_AF-A0A2N2UJL0-F1
#
_entry.id   AF-A0A2N2UJL0-F1
#
_cell.length_a   1.000
_cell.length_b   1.000
_cell.length_c   1.000
_cell.angle_alpha   90.00
_cell.angle_beta   90.00
_cell.angle_gamma   90.00
#
_symmetry.space_group_name_H-M   'P 1'
#
loop_
_entity.id
_entity.type
_entity.pdbx_description
1 polymer ?
#
loop_
_entity_poly.entity_id
_entity_poly.type
_entity_poly.pdbx_seq_one_letter_code
_entity_poly.pdbx_strand_id
1 'polypeptide(L)' 'MNQMTGAQLILRLLERQGVRTAAGIPGGAILPLYDALSGSDGIHHVLA' A
#
# COMPACT_ATOMS: atom_id res chain seq x y z
N MET A 1 -8.18 20.91 -3.18
CA MET A 1 -8.70 19.63 -2.64
C MET A 1 -7.57 18.60 -2.75
N ASN A 2 -7.15 17.98 -1.66
CA ASN A 2 -6.07 16.99 -1.72
C ASN A 2 -6.62 15.67 -2.28
N GLN A 3 -6.43 15.41 -3.58
CA GLN A 3 -6.89 14.18 -4.23
C GLN A 3 -5.96 13.02 -3.84
N MET A 4 -6.54 11.87 -3.49
CA MET A 4 -5.81 10.64 -3.21
C MET A 4 -6.12 9.61 -4.31
N THR A 5 -5.11 8.84 -4.72
CA THR A 5 -5.34 7.68 -5.59
C THR A 5 -6.05 6.56 -4.83
N GLY A 6 -6.69 5.62 -5.56
CA GLY A 6 -7.29 4.44 -4.92
C GLY A 6 -6.27 3.62 -4.11
N ALA A 7 -5.03 3.50 -4.61
CA ALA A 7 -3.95 2.82 -3.92
C ALA A 7 -3.57 3.51 -2.59
N GLN A 8 -3.45 4.85 -2.59
CA GLN A 8 -3.19 5.61 -1.37
C GLN A 8 -4.36 5.50 -0.37
N LEU A 9 -5.59 5.42 -0.85
CA LEU A 9 -6.77 5.24 0.01
C LEU A 9 -6.77 3.87 0.69
N ILE A 10 -6.45 2.80 -0.04
CA ILE A 10 -6.29 1.45 0.52
C ILE A 10 -5.19 1.46 1.58
N LEU A 11 -4.03 2.04 1.28
CA LEU A 11 -2.90 2.10 2.21
C LEU A 11 -3.27 2.79 3.52
N ARG A 12 -3.92 3.96 3.45
CA ARG A 12 -4.38 4.66 4.65
C ARG A 12 -5.43 3.89 5.43
N LEU A 13 -6.29 3.12 4.76
CA LEU A 13 -7.27 2.27 5.45
C LEU A 13 -6.56 1.17 6.24
N LEU A 14 -5.58 0.50 5.63
CA LEU A 14 -4.78 -0.54 6.27
C LEU A 14 -4.01 0.00 7.49
N GLU A 15 -3.35 1.15 7.35
CA GLU A 15 -2.66 1.81 8.46
C GLU A 15 -3.61 2.14 9.62
N ARG A 16 -4.83 2.63 9.31
CA ARG A 16 -5.86 2.93 10.33
C ARG A 16 -6.38 1.70 11.04
N GLN A 17 -6.35 0.53 10.40
CA GLN A 17 -6.66 -0.75 11.03
C GLN A 17 -5.48 -1.34 11.80
N GLY A 18 -4.34 -0.63 11.87
CA GLY A 18 -3.16 -1.09 12.58
C GLY A 18 -2.36 -2.15 11.82
N VAL A 19 -2.60 -2.34 10.52
CA VAL A 19 -1.82 -3.26 9.69
C VAL A 19 -0.41 -2.68 9.55
N ARG A 20 0.60 -3.48 9.91
CA ARG A 20 2.02 -3.12 9.83
C ARG A 20 2.83 -4.00 8.91
N THR A 21 2.28 -5.12 8.46
CA THR A 21 2.95 -6.04 7.54
C THR A 21 1.96 -6.52 6.51
N ALA A 22 2.35 -6.46 5.24
CA ALA A 22 1.56 -6.96 4.13
C ALA A 22 2.46 -7.82 3.24
N ALA A 23 2.00 -9.02 2.90
CA ALA A 23 2.66 -9.87 1.92
C ALA A 23 2.04 -9.67 0.53
N GLY A 24 2.84 -9.77 -0.53
CA GLY A 24 2.39 -9.58 -1.91
C GLY A 24 3.06 -10.53 -2.89
N ILE A 25 2.36 -10.79 -3.99
CA ILE A 25 2.86 -11.54 -5.15
C ILE A 25 2.95 -10.57 -6.33
N PRO A 26 4.07 -10.53 -7.06
CA PRO A 26 4.25 -9.57 -8.14
C PRO A 26 3.23 -9.76 -9.27
N GLY A 27 2.83 -8.63 -9.89
CA GLY A 27 1.95 -8.60 -11.05
C GLY A 27 1.70 -7.18 -11.55
N GLY A 28 1.47 -7.02 -12.86
CA GLY A 28 1.30 -5.68 -13.46
C GLY A 28 0.12 -4.89 -12.88
N ALA A 29 -0.98 -5.57 -12.56
CA ALA A 29 -2.19 -4.94 -12.03
C ALA A 29 -2.03 -4.38 -10.59
N ILE A 30 -1.09 -4.92 -9.80
CA ILE A 30 -0.89 -4.50 -8.40
C ILE A 30 0.16 -3.39 -8.24
N LEU A 31 0.88 -3.03 -9.32
CA LEU A 31 1.94 -2.02 -9.30
C LEU A 31 1.52 -0.69 -8.64
N PRO A 32 0.32 -0.11 -8.88
CA PRO A 32 -0.06 1.13 -8.22
C PRO A 32 -0.09 1.05 -6.69
N LEU A 33 -0.36 -0.13 -6.13
CA LEU A 33 -0.34 -0.36 -4.69
C LEU A 33 1.10 -0.48 -4.16
N TYR A 34 1.99 -1.12 -4.91
CA TYR A 34 3.42 -1.17 -4.58
C TYR A 34 4.08 0.21 -4.65
N ASP A 35 3.71 1.02 -5.64
CA ASP A 35 4.15 2.41 -5.73
C ASP A 35 3.69 3.19 -4.49
N ALA A 36 2.42 3.03 -4.07
CA ALA A 36 1.92 3.68 -2.86
C ALA A 36 2.61 3.17 -1.58
N LEU A 37 2.87 1.86 -1.48
CA LEU A 37 3.58 1.25 -0.36
C LEU A 37 5.03 1.73 -0.25
N SER A 38 5.71 1.95 -1.38
CA SER A 38 7.10 2.45 -1.40
C SER A 38 7.27 3.82 -0.76
N GLY A 39 6.20 4.62 -0.70
CA GLY A 39 6.17 5.92 -0.05
C GLY A 39 5.61 5.93 1.38
N SER A 40 5.30 4.76 1.97
CA SER A 40 4.78 4.65 3.33
C SER A 40 5.79 3.98 4.27
N ASP A 41 6.11 4.67 5.36
CA ASP A 41 6.85 4.10 6.49
C ASP A 41 5.95 3.27 7.43
N GLY A 42 4.65 3.20 7.15
CA GLY A 42 3.65 2.62 8.04
C GLY A 42 3.47 1.11 7.91
N ILE A 43 3.85 0.54 6.76
CA ILE A 43 3.65 -0.88 6.43
C ILE A 43 4.94 -1.48 5.85
N HIS A 44 5.41 -2.56 6.48
CA HIS A 44 6.47 -3.41 5.95
C HIS A 44 5.91 -4.37 4.90
N HIS A 45 6.26 -4.15 3.63
CA HIS A 45 5.84 -5.00 2.52
C HIS A 45 6.84 -6.15 2.28
N VAL A 46 6.34 -7.39 2.22
CA VAL A 46 7.12 -8.60 1.93
C VAL A 46 6.70 -9.13 0.56
N LEU A 47 7.63 -9.18 -0.38
CA LEU A 47 7.39 -9.73 -1.71
C LEU A 47 7.81 -11.22 -1.74
N ALA A 48 6.97 -12.06 -2.34
CA ALA A 48 7.29 -13.44 -2.68
C ALA A 48 7.93 -13.57 -4.06
#